data_AF-A0A372QXB8-F1
#
_entry.id   AF-A0A372QXB8-F1
#
_cell.length_a   1.000
_cell.length_b   1.000
_cell.length_c   1.000
_cell.angle_alpha   90.00
_cell.angle_beta   90.00
_cell.angle_gamma   90.00
#
_symmetry.space_group_name_H-M   'P 1'
#
loop_
_entity.id
_entity.type
_entity.pdbx_description
1 polymer ?
#
loop_
_entity_poly.entity_id
_entity_poly.type
_entity_poly.pdbx_seq_one_letter_code
_entity_poly.pdbx_strand_id
1 'polypeptide(L)'
;MSSEARPIYNFIELGLEKYEENEMVLDVVHNLMTFFNNSANCTCRRFRNKKDIRTCFEKVGFKHFFERHMEIKALGKSEFELFIKTQLMSFEISNEKIEKNETEKKTRHSYKWGRG
;
A
#
# COMPACT_ATOMS: atom_id res chain seq x y z
N MET A 1 -15.64 -9.55 32.40
CA MET A 1 -14.74 -9.77 31.25
C MET A 1 -15.64 -9.88 30.02
N SER A 2 -15.82 -8.79 29.27
CA SER A 2 -16.59 -8.86 28.03
C SER A 2 -15.76 -9.63 27.01
N SER A 3 -16.28 -10.76 26.53
CA SER A 3 -15.83 -11.33 25.27
C SER A 3 -16.19 -10.35 24.18
N GLU A 4 -15.25 -9.52 23.72
CA GLU A 4 -15.45 -8.80 22.46
C GLU A 4 -15.63 -9.86 21.38
N ALA A 5 -16.87 -9.96 20.87
CA ALA A 5 -17.19 -10.83 19.77
C ALA A 5 -16.31 -10.40 18.58
N ARG A 6 -15.40 -11.28 18.16
CA ARG A 6 -14.55 -11.02 16.99
C ARG A 6 -15.47 -10.76 15.79
N PRO A 7 -15.20 -9.71 14.98
CA PRO A 7 -15.95 -9.49 13.75
C PRO A 7 -15.88 -10.74 12.87
N ILE A 8 -17.02 -11.13 12.31
CA ILE A 8 -17.05 -12.21 11.31
C ILE A 8 -16.64 -11.58 9.97
N TYR A 9 -15.51 -12.03 9.42
CA TYR A 9 -15.02 -11.59 8.12
C TYR A 9 -15.53 -12.53 7.02
N ASN A 10 -15.92 -11.96 5.87
CA ASN A 10 -16.27 -12.75 4.70
C ASN A 10 -14.99 -13.15 3.95
N PHE A 11 -14.45 -14.35 4.22
CA PHE A 11 -13.20 -14.82 3.62
C PHE A 11 -13.30 -15.02 2.09
N ILE A 12 -14.50 -15.26 1.57
CA ILE A 12 -14.75 -15.37 0.13
C ILE A 12 -14.52 -14.01 -0.55
N GLU A 13 -15.07 -12.93 0.01
CA GLU A 13 -14.84 -11.57 -0.50
C GLU A 13 -13.36 -11.14 -0.40
N LEU A 14 -12.65 -11.66 0.59
CA LEU A 14 -11.22 -11.43 0.76
C LEU A 14 -10.35 -12.32 -0.14
N GLY A 15 -10.93 -13.30 -0.83
CA GLY A 15 -10.21 -14.27 -1.67
C GLY A 15 -9.32 -15.23 -0.87
N LEU A 16 -9.69 -15.47 0.39
CA LEU A 16 -8.99 -16.30 1.37
C LEU A 16 -9.82 -17.51 1.80
N GLU A 17 -10.82 -17.92 1.02
CA GLU A 17 -11.78 -18.99 1.33
C GLU A 17 -11.13 -20.27 1.88
N LYS A 18 -9.97 -20.66 1.33
CA LYS A 18 -9.19 -21.84 1.77
C LYS A 18 -8.59 -21.72 3.19
N TYR A 19 -8.66 -20.56 3.82
CA TYR A 19 -8.07 -20.27 5.13
C TYR A 19 -9.11 -19.92 6.20
N GLU A 20 -10.41 -20.02 5.89
CA GLU A 20 -11.49 -19.61 6.78
C GLU A 20 -11.45 -20.30 8.16
N GLU A 21 -11.06 -21.58 8.19
CA GLU A 21 -10.96 -22.37 9.43
C GLU A 21 -9.63 -22.16 10.19
N ASN A 22 -8.69 -21.36 9.64
CA ASN A 22 -7.38 -21.17 10.25
C ASN A 22 -7.41 -20.00 11.25
N GLU A 23 -7.41 -20.32 12.56
CA GLU A 23 -7.46 -19.32 13.62
C GLU A 23 -6.32 -18.29 13.58
N MET A 24 -5.11 -18.68 13.16
CA MET A 24 -3.99 -17.74 13.02
C MET A 24 -4.22 -16.77 11.87
N VAL A 25 -4.77 -17.24 10.76
CA VAL A 25 -5.13 -16.37 9.63
C VAL A 25 -6.24 -15.40 10.04
N LEU A 26 -7.24 -15.87 10.79
CA LEU A 26 -8.28 -15.01 11.36
C LEU A 26 -7.71 -13.87 12.19
N ASP A 27 -6.74 -14.14 13.06
CA ASP A 27 -6.09 -13.11 13.87
C ASP A 27 -5.31 -12.10 13.01
N VAL A 28 -4.57 -12.58 12.01
CA VAL A 28 -3.86 -11.70 11.07
C VAL A 28 -4.84 -10.83 10.27
N VAL A 29 -5.92 -11.41 9.75
CA VAL A 29 -6.97 -10.67 9.02
C VAL A 29 -7.59 -9.61 9.93
N HIS A 30 -7.91 -9.94 11.17
CA HIS A 30 -8.45 -9.00 12.14
C HIS A 30 -7.51 -7.82 12.39
N ASN A 31 -6.23 -8.11 12.63
CA ASN A 31 -5.20 -7.09 12.87
C ASN A 31 -5.01 -6.17 11.65
N LEU A 32 -4.98 -6.73 10.45
CA LEU A 32 -4.85 -5.95 9.20
C LEU A 32 -6.07 -5.07 8.95
N MET A 33 -7.28 -5.59 9.10
CA MET A 33 -8.52 -4.82 8.92
C MET A 33 -8.61 -3.67 9.94
N THR A 34 -8.26 -3.93 11.20
CA THR A 34 -8.23 -2.91 12.25
C THR A 34 -7.20 -1.83 11.95
N PHE A 35 -6.00 -2.21 11.51
CA PHE A 35 -4.97 -1.26 11.09
C PHE A 35 -5.49 -0.34 9.97
N PHE A 36 -6.11 -0.91 8.96
CA PHE A 36 -6.59 -0.15 7.81
C PHE A 36 -7.76 0.78 8.14
N ASN A 37 -8.72 0.32 8.95
CA ASN A 37 -9.85 1.13 9.38
C ASN A 37 -9.41 2.36 10.19
N ASN A 38 -8.32 2.25 10.95
CA ASN A 38 -7.77 3.35 11.74
C ASN A 38 -6.84 4.26 10.93
N SER A 39 -6.47 3.89 9.69
CA SER A 39 -5.48 4.60 8.87
C SER A 39 -6.12 5.51 7.82
N ALA A 40 -6.66 6.65 8.23
CA ALA A 40 -7.21 7.65 7.30
C ALA A 40 -6.19 8.15 6.24
N ASN A 41 -4.89 7.94 6.48
CA ASN A 41 -3.80 8.41 5.61
C ASN A 41 -3.24 7.35 4.64
N CYS A 42 -3.74 6.11 4.65
CA CYS A 42 -3.28 5.06 3.71
C CYS A 42 -3.94 5.17 2.32
N THR A 43 -4.17 6.40 1.83
CA THR A 43 -4.73 6.63 0.49
C THR A 43 -3.62 6.70 -0.55
N CYS A 44 -3.74 5.89 -1.60
CA CYS A 44 -2.84 5.95 -2.74
C CYS A 44 -3.27 7.10 -3.65
N ARG A 45 -3.08 8.33 -3.18
CA ARG A 45 -3.21 9.54 -4.00
C ARG A 45 -2.05 9.57 -4.98
N ARG A 46 -2.23 8.97 -6.17
CA ARG A 46 -1.45 9.41 -7.32
C ARG A 46 -1.80 10.86 -7.58
N PHE A 47 -0.79 11.72 -7.70
CA PHE A 47 -0.85 13.16 -7.98
C PHE A 47 -1.77 13.59 -9.15
N ARG A 48 -2.32 12.66 -9.94
CA ARG A 48 -3.13 12.95 -11.13
C ARG A 48 -4.65 12.92 -10.94
N ASN A 49 -5.20 12.24 -9.93
CA ASN A 49 -6.66 12.14 -9.77
C ASN A 49 -7.07 12.33 -8.30
N LYS A 50 -7.35 13.58 -7.92
CA LYS A 50 -7.81 13.96 -6.57
C LYS A 50 -9.17 13.36 -6.16
N LYS A 51 -9.88 12.68 -7.07
CA LYS A 51 -11.21 12.10 -6.85
C LYS A 51 -11.20 10.65 -6.37
N ASP A 52 -10.09 9.93 -6.50
CA ASP A 52 -10.03 8.53 -6.05
C ASP A 52 -9.74 8.49 -4.55
N ILE A 53 -10.80 8.34 -3.75
CA ILE A 53 -10.75 8.27 -2.29
C ILE A 53 -10.38 6.89 -1.77
N ARG A 54 -10.26 5.90 -2.66
CA ARG A 54 -9.95 4.53 -2.26
C ARG A 54 -8.58 4.45 -1.61
N THR A 55 -8.49 3.63 -0.58
CA THR A 55 -7.24 3.34 0.11
C THR A 55 -6.28 2.59 -0.82
N CYS A 56 -4.99 2.58 -0.47
CA CYS A 56 -4.01 1.79 -1.20
C CYS A 56 -4.37 0.31 -1.24
N PHE A 57 -4.86 -0.23 -0.11
CA PHE A 57 -5.19 -1.65 -0.01
C PHE A 57 -6.40 -2.02 -0.89
N GLU A 58 -7.40 -1.13 -1.03
CA GLU A 58 -8.55 -1.35 -1.92
C GLU A 58 -8.11 -1.40 -3.40
N LYS A 59 -7.06 -0.67 -3.77
CA LYS A 59 -6.52 -0.70 -5.14
C LYS A 59 -5.67 -1.93 -5.43
N VAL A 60 -4.88 -2.38 -4.45
CA VAL A 60 -4.01 -3.56 -4.58
C VAL A 60 -4.82 -4.85 -4.44
N GLY A 61 -5.90 -4.81 -3.68
CA GLY A 61 -6.70 -5.97 -3.31
C GLY A 61 -6.19 -6.62 -2.02
N PHE A 62 -7.11 -7.00 -1.13
CA PHE A 62 -6.77 -7.53 0.19
C PHE A 62 -5.95 -8.82 0.12
N LYS A 63 -6.31 -9.77 -0.77
CA LYS A 63 -5.59 -11.03 -0.96
C LYS A 63 -4.10 -10.84 -1.24
N HIS A 64 -3.77 -10.05 -2.26
CA HIS A 64 -2.38 -9.79 -2.63
C HIS A 64 -1.60 -9.10 -1.50
N PHE A 65 -2.25 -8.17 -0.79
CA PHE A 65 -1.65 -7.54 0.38
C PHE A 65 -1.38 -8.56 1.49
N PHE A 66 -2.34 -9.41 1.80
CA PHE A 66 -2.23 -10.46 2.80
C PHE A 66 -1.11 -11.45 2.47
N GLU A 67 -1.06 -11.96 1.24
CA GLU A 67 -0.02 -12.87 0.78
C GLU A 67 1.36 -12.23 0.93
N ARG A 68 1.51 -10.98 0.48
CA ARG A 68 2.77 -10.24 0.64
C ARG A 68 3.14 -9.99 2.10
N HIS A 69 2.14 -9.71 2.95
CA HIS A 69 2.35 -9.56 4.39
C HIS A 69 2.90 -10.84 5.00
N MET A 70 2.32 -11.99 4.67
CA MET A 70 2.75 -13.29 5.15
C MET A 70 4.16 -13.63 4.66
N GLU A 71 4.47 -13.37 3.40
CA GLU A 71 5.83 -13.53 2.85
C GLU A 71 6.85 -12.72 3.64
N ILE A 72 6.55 -11.44 3.92
CA ILE A 72 7.44 -10.56 4.67
C ILE A 72 7.58 -11.01 6.14
N LYS A 73 6.49 -11.46 6.76
CA LYS A 73 6.50 -11.96 8.14
C LYS A 73 7.27 -13.26 8.29
N ALA A 74 7.36 -14.07 7.24
CA ALA A 74 8.12 -15.30 7.22
C ALA A 74 9.64 -15.08 7.09
N LEU A 75 10.09 -13.86 6.73
CA LEU A 75 11.51 -13.57 6.56
C LEU A 75 12.29 -13.66 7.87
N GLY A 76 13.51 -14.18 7.79
CA GLY A 76 14.47 -14.06 8.88
C GLY A 76 14.86 -12.60 9.12
N LYS A 77 15.42 -12.30 10.30
CA LYS A 77 15.76 -10.91 10.68
C LYS A 77 16.64 -10.20 9.65
N SER A 78 17.70 -10.86 9.18
CA SER A 78 18.62 -10.30 8.18
C SER A 78 17.95 -10.02 6.84
N GLU A 79 17.09 -10.93 6.38
CA GLU A 79 16.33 -10.80 5.13
C GLU A 79 15.29 -9.69 5.22
N PHE A 80 14.59 -9.60 6.36
CA PHE A 80 13.64 -8.53 6.64
C PHE A 80 14.34 -7.16 6.65
N GLU A 81 15.48 -7.04 7.34
CA GLU A 81 16.28 -5.80 7.36
C GLU A 81 16.74 -5.40 5.95
N LEU A 82 17.22 -6.37 5.16
CA LEU A 82 17.60 -6.14 3.77
C LEU A 82 16.40 -5.68 2.94
N PHE A 83 15.25 -6.35 3.08
CA PHE A 83 14.01 -5.99 2.39
C PHE A 83 13.61 -4.53 2.68
N ILE A 84 13.57 -4.12 3.95
CA ILE A 84 13.22 -2.75 4.33
C ILE A 84 14.21 -1.75 3.74
N LYS A 85 15.52 -2.00 3.84
CA LYS A 85 16.55 -1.13 3.25
C LYS A 85 16.35 -0.97 1.74
N THR A 86 16.13 -2.07 1.02
CA THR A 86 15.90 -2.03 -0.43
C THR A 86 14.63 -1.27 -0.80
N GLN A 87 13.54 -1.42 -0.04
CA GLN A 87 12.31 -0.65 -0.27
C GLN A 87 12.54 0.85 -0.06
N LEU A 88 13.23 1.24 1.02
CA LEU A 88 13.54 2.65 1.30
C LEU A 88 14.42 3.26 0.20
N MET A 89 15.50 2.59 -0.20
CA MET A 89 16.36 3.05 -1.29
C MET A 89 15.59 3.20 -2.60
N SER A 90 14.73 2.24 -2.93
CA SER A 90 13.92 2.29 -4.16
C SER A 90 12.92 3.45 -4.14
N PHE A 91 12.38 3.78 -2.97
CA PHE A 91 11.46 4.89 -2.79
C PHE A 91 12.16 6.25 -2.94
N GLU A 92 13.33 6.41 -2.31
CA GLU A 92 14.17 7.62 -2.45
C GLU A 92 14.54 7.86 -3.92
N ILE A 93 15.02 6.83 -4.62
CA ILE A 93 15.35 6.91 -6.05
C ILE A 93 14.13 7.29 -6.90
N SER A 94 12.95 6.75 -6.57
CA SER A 94 11.71 7.03 -7.31
C SER A 94 11.26 8.48 -7.11
N ASN A 95 11.38 9.02 -5.89
CA ASN A 95 11.02 10.41 -5.60
C ASN A 95 12.01 11.39 -6.22
N GLU A 96 13.32 11.13 -6.19
CA GLU A 96 14.31 11.95 -6.89
C GLU A 96 14.02 12.05 -8.40
N LYS A 97 13.60 10.96 -9.02
CA LYS A 97 13.20 10.94 -10.43
C LYS A 97 11.92 11.75 -10.69
N ILE A 98 10.97 11.74 -9.76
CA ILE A 98 9.74 12.54 -9.87
C ILE A 98 10.08 14.04 -9.78
N GLU A 99 10.89 14.44 -8.80
CA GLU A 99 11.31 15.85 -8.62
C GLU A 99 12.09 16.38 -9.83
N LYS A 100 13.02 15.58 -10.37
CA LYS A 100 13.74 15.92 -11.60
C LYS A 100 12.80 16.09 -12.79
N ASN A 101 11.85 15.16 -12.99
CA ASN A 101 10.87 15.24 -14.07
C ASN A 101 9.89 16.42 -13.92
N GLU A 102 9.51 16.82 -12.70
CA GLU A 102 8.69 18.01 -12.47
C GLU A 102 9.46 19.31 -12.72
N THR A 103 10.75 19.33 -12.38
CA THR A 103 11.64 20.47 -12.62
C THR A 103 11.92 20.65 -14.11
N GLU A 104 12.15 19.56 -14.85
CA GLU A 104 12.33 19.55 -16.31
C GLU A 104 11.06 19.93 -17.08
N LYS A 105 9.88 19.53 -16.59
CA LYS A 105 8.60 19.96 -17.17
C LYS A 105 8.33 21.44 -16.95
N LYS A 106 8.72 22.01 -15.81
CA LYS A 106 8.57 23.45 -15.54
C LYS A 106 9.52 24.32 -16.38
N THR A 107 10.63 23.77 -16.86
CA THR A 107 11.62 24.51 -17.68
C THR A 107 11.33 24.50 -19.18
N ARG A 108 10.39 23.67 -19.65
CA ARG A 108 10.01 23.61 -21.08
C ARG A 108 8.79 24.47 -21.40
N HIS A 109 8.77 25.77 -21.14
CA HIS A 109 7.92 26.70 -21.89
C HIS A 109 8.42 28.16 -21.89
N SER A 110 8.44 28.72 -23.12
CA SER A 110 8.54 30.13 -23.52
C SER A 110 9.91 30.65 -23.99
N TYR A 111 10.29 30.26 -25.21
CA TYR A 111 10.93 31.21 -26.12
C TYR A 111 9.91 31.63 -27.17
N LYS A 112 9.26 32.78 -26.99
CA LYS A 112 8.53 33.45 -28.09
C LYS A 112 9.58 34.02 -29.04
N TRP A 113 9.77 33.37 -30.18
CA TRP A 113 10.36 33.99 -31.36
C TRP A 113 9.27 34.09 -32.43
N GLY A 114 8.99 35.30 -32.92
CA GLY A 114 8.12 35.50 -34.08
C GLY A 114 7.46 36.86 -34.11
N ARG A 115 8.02 37.77 -34.90
CA ARG A 115 7.44 39.06 -35.31
C ARG A 115 6.20 38.82 -36.19
N GLY A 116 5.26 39.76 -36.14
CA GLY A 116 4.17 39.97 -37.08
C GLY A 116 3.55 41.31 -36.80
#